data_AF-A0A1A9I092-F1
#
_entry.id   AF-A0A1A9I092-F1
#
_cell.length_a   1.000
_cell.length_b   1.000
_cell.length_c   1.000
_cell.angle_alpha   90.00
_cell.angle_beta   90.00
_cell.angle_gamma   90.00
#
_symmetry.space_group_name_H-M   'P 1'
#
loop_
_entity.id
_entity.type
_entity.pdbx_description
1 polymer ?
#
loop_
_entity_poly.entity_id
_entity_poly.type
_entity_poly.pdbx_seq_one_letter_code
_entity_poly.pdbx_strand_id
1 'polypeptide(L)'
;MWDVYSFPIKADTQTVYSTIYNGQLYYKPWIWDHHKRIMSVYTVPWYAACVANGYKDILEQGGAHFIKKYKVVPDRAVKKLYNSSDEIKQYPEWYKRYISANTGDTIRTLQIYAVTLAYDKVSNNVHVVSKQLLVNE
;
A
#
# COMPACT_ATOMS: atom_id res chain seq x y z
N MET A 1 -23.87 -17.12 -5.35
CA MET A 1 -23.75 -17.27 -3.88
C MET A 1 -22.27 -17.06 -3.58
N TRP A 2 -21.90 -15.84 -3.16
CA TRP A 2 -20.53 -15.31 -3.14
C TRP A 2 -19.76 -15.66 -1.85
N ASP A 3 -20.12 -16.77 -1.21
CA ASP A 3 -19.67 -17.13 0.15
C ASP A 3 -18.32 -17.89 0.19
N VAL A 4 -17.50 -17.86 -0.87
CA VAL A 4 -16.34 -18.76 -0.97
C VAL A 4 -15.01 -18.14 -0.52
N TYR A 5 -14.97 -16.86 -0.10
CA TYR A 5 -13.71 -16.25 0.38
C TYR A 5 -13.87 -15.30 1.56
N SER A 6 -14.87 -15.49 2.42
CA SER A 6 -14.85 -14.89 3.76
C SER A 6 -13.84 -15.65 4.62
N PHE A 7 -12.56 -15.31 4.46
CA PHE A 7 -11.60 -15.52 5.54
C PHE A 7 -12.25 -14.92 6.81
N PRO A 8 -12.29 -15.62 7.96
CA PRO A 8 -12.62 -14.95 9.19
C PRO A 8 -11.49 -13.93 9.41
N ILE A 9 -11.75 -12.65 9.10
CA ILE A 9 -10.88 -11.55 9.50
C ILE A 9 -10.94 -11.57 11.03
N LYS A 10 -9.99 -12.28 11.64
CA LYS A 10 -9.85 -12.47 13.09
C LYS A 10 -9.28 -11.24 13.80
N ALA A 11 -9.02 -10.15 13.10
CA ALA A 11 -8.55 -8.94 13.71
C ALA A 11 -9.75 -8.06 14.05
N ASP A 12 -9.93 -7.76 15.34
CA ASP A 12 -10.92 -6.77 15.80
C ASP A 12 -10.67 -5.38 15.17
N THR A 13 -9.47 -5.18 14.61
CA THR A 13 -9.09 -4.00 13.85
C THR A 13 -8.46 -4.33 12.49
N GLN A 14 -8.77 -3.55 11.46
CA GLN A 14 -8.16 -3.65 10.13
C GLN A 14 -7.70 -2.27 9.64
N THR A 15 -6.48 -2.18 9.10
CA THR A 15 -6.01 -0.97 8.41
C THR A 15 -6.37 -1.03 6.93
N VAL A 16 -7.10 -0.02 6.47
CA VAL A 16 -7.39 0.23 5.06
C VAL A 16 -6.68 1.51 4.61
N TYR A 17 -6.43 1.63 3.30
CA TYR A 17 -5.77 2.81 2.75
C TYR A 17 -6.74 3.59 1.87
N SER A 18 -6.88 4.89 2.15
CA SER A 18 -7.72 5.81 1.40
C SER A 18 -6.82 6.77 0.63
N THR A 19 -7.05 6.88 -0.67
CA THR A 19 -6.35 7.82 -1.55
C THR A 19 -7.32 8.91 -1.97
N ILE A 20 -6.94 10.17 -1.82
CA ILE A 20 -7.69 11.34 -2.24
C ILE A 20 -6.81 12.12 -3.22
N TYR A 21 -7.33 12.43 -4.41
CA TYR A 21 -6.64 13.24 -5.40
C TYR A 21 -7.53 14.40 -5.81
N ASN A 22 -6.97 15.61 -5.92
CA ASN A 22 -7.74 16.81 -6.27
C ASN A 22 -9.02 17.00 -5.41
N GLY A 23 -8.97 16.58 -4.14
CA GLY A 23 -10.11 16.61 -3.20
C GLY A 23 -11.16 15.50 -3.39
N GLN A 24 -10.95 14.56 -4.31
CA GLN A 24 -11.87 13.46 -4.61
C GLN A 24 -11.29 12.11 -4.16
N LEU A 25 -12.15 11.26 -3.59
CA LEU A 25 -11.75 9.90 -3.24
C LEU A 25 -11.43 9.10 -4.50
N TYR A 26 -10.23 8.54 -4.57
CA TYR A 26 -9.86 7.56 -5.59
C TYR A 26 -10.53 6.23 -5.26
N TYR A 27 -11.72 6.03 -5.83
CA TYR A 27 -12.50 4.80 -5.67
C TYR A 27 -12.83 4.24 -7.06
N LYS A 28 -12.32 3.04 -7.37
CA LYS A 28 -12.68 2.31 -8.58
C LYS A 28 -13.36 0.99 -8.21
N PRO A 29 -14.70 0.91 -8.22
CA PRO A 29 -15.44 -0.26 -7.73
C PRO A 29 -15.23 -1.54 -8.56
N TRP A 30 -14.76 -1.44 -9.80
CA TRP A 30 -14.58 -2.57 -10.72
C TRP A 30 -13.19 -3.24 -10.66
N ILE A 31 -12.34 -2.88 -9.70
CA ILE A 31 -10.96 -3.41 -9.65
C ILE A 31 -10.88 -4.85 -9.17
N TRP A 32 -11.94 -5.44 -8.63
CA TRP A 32 -11.87 -6.76 -7.97
C TRP A 32 -11.32 -7.89 -8.88
N ASP A 33 -11.53 -7.83 -10.20
CA ASP A 33 -11.04 -8.82 -11.18
C ASP A 33 -9.96 -8.26 -12.15
N HIS A 34 -9.32 -7.14 -11.83
CA HIS A 34 -8.42 -6.44 -12.77
C HIS A 34 -6.95 -6.48 -12.32
N HIS A 35 -5.98 -6.71 -13.22
CA HIS A 35 -4.53 -6.69 -12.92
C HIS A 35 -4.05 -5.36 -12.29
N LYS A 36 -4.77 -4.27 -12.52
CA LYS A 36 -4.60 -2.95 -11.87
C LYS A 36 -4.84 -2.97 -10.35
N ARG A 37 -5.59 -3.95 -9.84
CA ARG A 37 -5.78 -4.23 -8.39
C ARG A 37 -4.48 -4.64 -7.73
N ILE A 38 -3.74 -5.56 -8.35
CA ILE A 38 -2.48 -6.08 -7.80
C ILE A 38 -1.54 -4.90 -7.56
N MET A 39 -1.45 -3.97 -8.51
CA MET A 39 -0.62 -2.79 -8.33
C MET A 39 -1.11 -1.87 -7.20
N SER A 40 -2.39 -1.48 -7.16
CA SER A 40 -2.86 -0.53 -6.12
C SER A 40 -2.93 -1.14 -4.71
N VAL A 41 -3.41 -2.39 -4.58
CA VAL A 41 -3.60 -3.07 -3.29
C VAL A 41 -2.27 -3.47 -2.68
N TYR A 42 -1.25 -3.85 -3.46
CA TYR A 42 0.04 -4.19 -2.89
C TYR A 42 0.94 -2.96 -2.71
N THR A 43 0.87 -1.95 -3.58
CA THR A 43 1.85 -0.85 -3.52
C THR A 43 1.61 0.17 -2.42
N VAL A 44 0.36 0.55 -2.10
CA VAL A 44 0.09 1.53 -1.04
C VAL A 44 0.42 0.97 0.36
N PRO A 45 -0.03 -0.24 0.74
CA PRO A 45 0.39 -0.83 2.01
C PRO A 45 1.90 -1.08 2.09
N TRP A 46 2.53 -1.44 0.97
CA TRP A 46 3.98 -1.59 0.90
C TRP A 46 4.71 -0.30 1.24
N TYR A 47 4.30 0.78 0.56
CA TYR A 47 4.85 2.11 0.78
C TYR A 47 4.64 2.54 2.24
N ALA A 48 3.45 2.33 2.79
CA ALA A 48 3.16 2.64 4.19
C ALA A 48 4.09 1.91 5.17
N ALA A 49 4.34 0.62 4.93
CA ALA A 49 5.28 -0.16 5.73
C ALA A 49 6.72 0.37 5.61
N CYS A 50 7.14 0.77 4.41
CA CYS A 50 8.44 1.40 4.20
C CYS A 50 8.54 2.75 4.91
N VAL A 51 7.50 3.60 4.87
CA VAL A 51 7.45 4.89 5.59
C VAL A 51 7.58 4.68 7.10
N ALA A 52 6.81 3.74 7.66
CA ALA A 52 6.91 3.36 9.07
C ALA A 52 8.31 2.86 9.46
N ASN A 53 9.06 2.31 8.49
CA ASN A 53 10.43 1.84 8.63
C ASN A 53 11.49 2.90 8.20
N GLY A 54 11.13 4.19 8.19
CA GLY A 54 12.06 5.28 7.85
C GLY A 54 12.49 5.27 6.38
N TYR A 55 11.57 4.94 5.47
CA TYR A 55 11.79 4.79 4.03
C TYR A 55 12.79 3.68 3.66
N LYS A 56 12.93 2.63 4.48
CA LYS A 56 13.74 1.46 4.15
C LYS A 56 12.85 0.33 3.64
N ASP A 57 13.29 -0.34 2.57
CA ASP A 57 12.57 -1.48 2.01
C ASP A 57 12.50 -2.61 3.05
N ILE A 58 11.29 -3.03 3.38
CA ILE A 58 11.04 -4.04 4.40
C ILE A 58 11.55 -5.43 3.98
N LEU A 59 11.75 -5.70 2.68
CA LEU A 59 12.33 -6.97 2.21
C LEU A 59 13.84 -6.98 2.31
N GLU A 60 14.49 -5.83 2.25
CA GLU A 60 15.95 -5.76 2.38
C GLU A 60 16.38 -6.38 3.72
N GLN A 61 15.63 -6.12 4.80
CA GLN A 61 15.98 -6.60 6.14
C GLN A 61 15.88 -8.12 6.29
N GLY A 62 14.94 -8.78 5.61
CA GLY A 62 14.73 -10.24 5.70
C GLY A 62 15.38 -11.04 4.58
N GLY A 63 15.19 -10.60 3.33
CA GLY A 63 15.64 -11.29 2.13
C GLY A 63 17.14 -11.14 1.87
N ALA A 64 17.72 -9.96 2.13
CA ALA A 64 19.13 -9.75 1.84
C ALA A 64 20.02 -10.63 2.73
N HIS A 65 19.61 -10.87 3.99
CA HIS A 65 20.30 -11.80 4.88
C HIS A 65 20.31 -13.23 4.32
N PHE A 66 19.16 -13.73 3.88
CA PHE A 66 19.04 -15.06 3.30
C PHE A 66 19.88 -15.19 2.02
N ILE A 67 19.76 -14.23 1.12
CA ILE A 67 20.50 -14.23 -0.15
C ILE A 67 22.01 -14.20 0.09
N LYS A 68 22.49 -13.39 1.04
CA LYS A 68 23.90 -13.31 1.40
C LYS A 68 24.41 -14.60 2.05
N LYS A 69 23.60 -15.20 2.93
CA LYS A 69 23.94 -16.47 3.61
C LYS A 69 24.06 -17.64 2.64
N TYR A 70 23.12 -17.77 1.71
CA TYR A 70 23.05 -18.90 0.78
C TYR A 70 23.70 -18.62 -0.59
N LYS A 71 24.23 -17.40 -0.81
CA LYS A 71 24.86 -16.96 -2.07
C LYS A 71 24.01 -17.25 -3.32
N VAL A 72 22.69 -17.09 -3.19
CA VAL A 72 21.72 -17.45 -4.23
C VAL A 72 21.90 -16.61 -5.49
N VAL A 73 22.31 -15.35 -5.32
CA VAL A 73 22.66 -14.44 -6.42
C VAL A 73 23.94 -13.67 -6.10
N PRO A 74 24.66 -13.16 -7.12
CA PRO A 74 25.83 -12.29 -6.90
C PRO A 74 25.45 -11.03 -6.11
N ASP A 75 26.35 -10.55 -5.23
CA ASP A 75 26.13 -9.36 -4.38
C ASP A 75 25.66 -8.12 -5.18
N ARG A 76 26.17 -7.95 -6.41
CA ARG A 76 25.77 -6.88 -7.33
C ARG A 76 24.29 -6.93 -7.76
N ALA A 77 23.69 -8.12 -7.74
CA ALA A 77 22.29 -8.34 -8.10
C ALA A 77 21.36 -8.13 -6.89
N VAL A 78 21.85 -8.32 -5.67
CA VAL A 78 21.07 -8.13 -4.43
C VAL A 78 20.51 -6.72 -4.34
N LYS A 79 21.33 -5.71 -4.66
CA LYS A 79 20.91 -4.30 -4.67
C LYS A 79 19.80 -3.98 -5.70
N LYS A 80 19.58 -4.84 -6.69
CA LYS A 80 18.51 -4.68 -7.69
C LYS A 80 17.19 -5.34 -7.28
N LEU A 81 17.19 -6.10 -6.19
CA LEU A 81 16.00 -6.80 -5.70
C LEU A 81 15.16 -5.96 -4.74
N TYR A 82 15.73 -4.85 -4.26
CA TYR A 82 15.12 -3.97 -3.26
C TYR A 82 15.17 -2.52 -3.72
N ASN A 83 14.19 -1.74 -3.30
CA ASN A 83 14.20 -0.31 -3.58
C ASN A 83 15.10 0.39 -2.55
N SER A 84 15.95 1.29 -3.03
CA SER A 84 16.63 2.25 -2.17
C SER A 84 15.63 3.22 -1.52
N SER A 85 16.03 3.85 -0.42
CA SER A 85 15.19 4.85 0.24
C SER A 85 14.81 6.02 -0.67
N ASP A 86 15.68 6.40 -1.60
CA ASP A 86 15.38 7.48 -2.53
C ASP A 86 14.40 7.05 -3.62
N GLU A 87 14.41 5.79 -4.05
CA GLU A 87 13.38 5.24 -4.93
C GLU A 87 12.03 5.14 -4.23
N ILE A 88 12.00 4.73 -2.95
CA ILE A 88 10.77 4.67 -2.15
C ILE A 88 10.17 6.08 -1.99
N LYS A 89 10.99 7.10 -1.74
CA LYS A 89 10.53 8.50 -1.63
C LYS A 89 9.90 9.03 -2.93
N GLN A 90 10.22 8.47 -4.09
CA GLN A 90 9.59 8.84 -5.38
C GLN A 90 8.22 8.20 -5.59
N TYR A 91 7.75 7.37 -4.67
CA TYR A 91 6.46 6.69 -4.77
C TYR A 91 5.27 7.64 -5.00
N PRO A 92 5.10 8.77 -4.28
CA PRO A 92 3.99 9.68 -4.51
C PRO A 92 3.91 10.19 -5.95
N GLU A 93 5.05 10.60 -6.52
CA GLU A 93 5.14 11.05 -7.92
C GLU A 93 4.80 9.94 -8.92
N TRP A 94 5.31 8.73 -8.69
CA TRP A 94 4.93 7.57 -9.48
C TRP A 94 3.42 7.30 -9.40
N TYR A 95 2.84 7.40 -8.20
CA TYR A 95 1.44 7.10 -7.98
C TYR A 95 0.52 8.15 -8.60
N LYS A 96 0.89 9.44 -8.56
CA LYS A 96 0.22 10.51 -9.32
C LYS A 96 0.19 10.17 -10.81
N ARG A 97 1.34 9.80 -11.41
CA ARG A 97 1.40 9.39 -12.83
C ARG A 97 0.50 8.19 -13.12
N TYR A 98 0.49 7.20 -12.22
CA TYR A 98 -0.39 6.03 -12.36
C TYR A 98 -1.86 6.41 -12.33
N ILE A 99 -2.29 7.25 -11.37
CA ILE A 99 -3.68 7.70 -11.28
C ILE A 99 -4.04 8.53 -12.52
N SER A 100 -3.20 9.50 -12.92
CA SER A 100 -3.40 10.29 -14.14
C SER A 100 -3.61 9.41 -15.37
N ALA A 101 -2.76 8.41 -15.57
CA ALA A 101 -2.88 7.49 -16.71
C ALA A 101 -4.16 6.65 -16.68
N ASN A 102 -4.75 6.46 -15.50
CA ASN A 102 -5.95 5.65 -15.31
C ASN A 102 -7.25 6.45 -15.30
N THR A 103 -7.23 7.74 -14.97
CA THR A 103 -8.43 8.60 -14.96
C THR A 103 -8.45 9.56 -16.15
N GLY A 104 -7.30 9.85 -16.75
CA GLY A 104 -7.15 10.92 -17.74
C GLY A 104 -6.95 12.30 -17.10
N ASP A 105 -7.01 12.40 -15.78
CA ASP A 105 -6.89 13.67 -15.06
C ASP A 105 -5.44 14.05 -14.82
N THR A 106 -5.20 15.35 -14.70
CA THR A 106 -3.95 15.85 -14.12
C THR A 106 -4.08 15.89 -12.60
N ILE A 107 -3.25 15.11 -11.89
CA ILE A 107 -3.23 15.06 -10.43
C ILE A 107 -2.39 16.22 -9.89
N ARG A 108 -3.04 17.19 -9.24
CA ARG A 108 -2.42 18.38 -8.64
C ARG A 108 -2.15 18.19 -7.16
N THR A 109 -3.04 17.49 -6.46
CA THR A 109 -2.88 17.15 -5.05
C THR A 109 -3.11 15.66 -4.86
N LEU A 110 -2.37 15.08 -3.90
CA LEU A 110 -2.44 13.67 -3.52
C LEU A 110 -2.34 13.55 -2.00
N GLN A 111 -3.35 12.92 -1.40
CA GLN A 111 -3.35 12.54 0.00
C GLN A 111 -3.57 11.04 0.12
N ILE A 112 -2.76 10.40 0.94
CA ILE A 112 -2.94 8.99 1.28
C ILE A 112 -3.08 8.88 2.79
N TYR A 113 -4.15 8.23 3.24
CA TYR A 113 -4.42 7.95 4.64
C TYR A 113 -4.36 6.44 4.90
N ALA A 114 -3.67 6.05 5.96
CA ALA A 114 -3.90 4.76 6.62
C ALA A 114 -5.02 4.97 7.65
N VAL A 115 -6.10 4.21 7.51
CA VAL A 115 -7.28 4.29 8.39
C VAL A 115 -7.43 2.94 9.07
N THR A 116 -7.25 2.90 10.39
CA THR A 116 -7.53 1.70 11.16
C THR A 116 -8.99 1.72 11.58
N LEU A 117 -9.70 0.68 11.17
CA LEU A 117 -11.11 0.43 11.48
C LEU A 117 -11.18 -0.62 12.58
N ALA A 118 -12.15 -0.50 13.48
CA ALA A 118 -12.52 -1.55 14.42
C ALA A 118 -13.94 -2.03 14.15
N TYR A 119 -14.14 -3.34 14.24
CA TYR A 119 -15.45 -3.95 14.13
C TYR A 119 -15.99 -4.27 15.53
N ASP A 120 -17.09 -3.63 15.89
CA ASP A 120 -17.80 -3.93 17.11
C ASP A 120 -18.76 -5.11 16.86
N LYS A 121 -18.44 -6.25 17.46
CA LYS A 121 -19.22 -7.49 17.37
C LYS A 121 -20.58 -7.40 18.05
N VAL A 122 -20.75 -6.49 19.02
CA VAL A 122 -22.00 -6.33 19.77
C VAL A 122 -22.99 -5.46 18.99
N SER A 123 -22.52 -4.32 18.45
CA SER A 123 -23.38 -3.41 17.71
C SER A 123 -23.42 -3.67 16.19
N ASN A 124 -22.60 -4.59 15.68
CA ASN A 124 -22.40 -4.87 14.25
C ASN A 124 -21.99 -3.61 13.44
N ASN A 125 -21.34 -2.65 14.11
CA ASN A 125 -20.89 -1.41 13.48
C ASN A 125 -19.38 -1.40 13.28
N VAL A 126 -18.93 -0.63 12.28
CA VAL A 126 -17.52 -0.32 12.05
C VAL A 126 -17.26 1.12 12.47
N HIS A 127 -16.21 1.35 13.24
CA HIS A 127 -15.77 2.70 13.61
C HIS A 127 -14.30 2.92 13.29
N VAL A 128 -13.93 4.19 13.07
CA VAL A 128 -12.53 4.59 12.82
C VAL A 128 -11.81 4.70 14.16
N VAL A 129 -10.78 3.89 14.35
CA VAL A 129 -9.89 3.93 15.53
C VAL A 129 -8.80 4.99 15.35
N SER A 130 -8.20 5.02 14.16
CA SER A 130 -7.15 5.97 13.85
C SER A 130 -7.13 6.34 12.37
N LYS A 131 -6.61 7.53 12.08
CA LYS A 131 -6.39 8.03 10.72
C LYS A 131 -5.03 8.72 10.67
N GLN A 132 -4.08 8.09 9.99
CA GLN A 132 -2.73 8.60 9.81
C GLN A 132 -2.55 9.09 8.36
N LEU A 133 -2.03 10.30 8.21
CA LEU A 133 -1.62 10.85 6.91
C LEU A 133 -0.24 10.29 6.54
N LEU A 134 -0.14 9.63 5.38
CA LEU A 134 1.09 9.03 4.85
C LEU A 134 1.74 9.90 3.77
N VAL A 135 0.92 10.51 2.91
CA VAL A 135 1.34 11.38 1.82
C VAL A 135 0.48 12.63 1.85
N ASN A 136 1.09 13.79 1.66
CA ASN A 136 0.41 15.07 1.53
C ASN A 136 1.18 15.94 0.54
N GLU A 137 0.75 15.89 -0.72
CA GLU A 137 1.31 16.65 -1.84
C GLU A 137 0.23 17.45 -2.59
#